data_AF-A0A3Q0IRP8-F1
#
_entry.id   AF-A0A3Q0IRP8-F1
#
_cell.length_a   1.000
_cell.length_b   1.000
_cell.length_c   1.000
_cell.angle_alpha   90.00
_cell.angle_beta   90.00
_cell.angle_gamma   90.00
#
_symmetry.space_group_name_H-M   'P 1'
#
loop_
_entity.id
_entity.type
_entity.pdbx_description
1 polymer ?
#
loop_
_entity_poly.entity_id
_entity_poly.type
_entity_poly.pdbx_seq_one_letter_code
_entity_poly.pdbx_strand_id
1 'polypeptide(L)'
;RNKRKISILLAERGTSFTLWKDTIDNLSSYKISGEGFHTMYLSSDHTTMIGLSFDNIESSKELWMYIEKLTSCPENICLSMPKSKHKSASNLVNQHNQKIKFKLPDKSLISTPCCFQHITNVDIADRERYYSLQTMLPGHHEGDHVSISNHSTNNSHL
;
A
#
# COMPACT_ATOMS: atom_id res chain seq x y z
N ARG A 1 12.13 5.83 -18.68
CA ARG A 1 10.89 5.24 -19.27
C ARG A 1 10.38 4.19 -18.30
N ASN A 2 9.17 4.32 -17.76
CA ASN A 2 8.60 3.30 -16.88
C ASN A 2 8.20 2.08 -17.73
N LYS A 3 8.72 0.89 -17.36
CA LYS A 3 8.26 -0.38 -17.93
C LYS A 3 6.90 -0.71 -17.32
N ARG A 4 6.00 -1.23 -18.16
CA ARG A 4 4.71 -1.76 -17.72
C ARG A 4 4.99 -2.99 -16.86
N LYS A 5 4.48 -3.01 -15.62
CA LYS A 5 4.66 -4.11 -14.67
C LYS A 5 3.54 -4.15 -13.65
N ILE A 6 3.29 -5.33 -13.08
CA ILE A 6 2.42 -5.53 -11.93
C ILE A 6 3.30 -5.58 -10.67
N SER A 7 2.90 -4.89 -9.61
CA SER A 7 3.57 -5.01 -8.31
C SER A 7 2.55 -5.19 -7.21
N ILE A 8 2.86 -6.08 -6.27
CA ILE A 8 2.12 -6.23 -5.02
C ILE A 8 2.89 -5.44 -3.96
N LEU A 9 2.16 -4.73 -3.10
CA LEU A 9 2.72 -4.05 -1.94
C LEU A 9 1.89 -4.38 -0.71
N LEU A 10 2.58 -4.63 0.39
CA LEU A 10 2.00 -4.68 1.72
C LEU A 10 2.28 -3.32 2.38
N ALA A 11 1.23 -2.64 2.79
CA ALA A 11 1.35 -1.36 3.48
C ALA A 11 0.70 -1.43 4.87
N GLU A 12 1.27 -0.69 5.81
CA GLU A 12 0.72 -0.51 7.14
C GLU A 12 -0.60 0.27 7.07
N ARG A 13 -1.63 -0.21 7.78
CA ARG A 13 -2.92 0.45 7.86
C ARG A 13 -2.80 1.72 8.72
N GLY A 14 -3.22 2.86 8.17
CA GLY A 14 -3.17 4.17 8.85
C GLY A 14 -2.06 5.06 8.32
N THR A 15 -0.80 4.60 8.37
CA THR A 15 0.37 5.37 7.87
C THR A 15 0.56 5.21 6.35
N SER A 16 0.07 4.11 5.77
CA SER A 16 0.34 3.70 4.38
C SER A 16 1.83 3.48 4.07
N PHE A 17 2.67 3.26 5.08
CA PHE A 17 4.06 2.91 4.87
C PHE A 17 4.18 1.55 4.22
N THR A 18 4.98 1.47 3.15
CA THR A 18 5.24 0.20 2.47
C THR A 18 6.14 -0.65 3.34
N LEU A 19 5.61 -1.78 3.81
CA LEU A 19 6.32 -2.77 4.60
C LEU A 19 7.07 -3.75 3.70
N TRP A 20 6.43 -4.13 2.59
CA TRP A 20 6.99 -5.06 1.62
C TRP A 20 6.44 -4.76 0.23
N LYS A 21 7.24 -5.08 -0.79
CA LYS A 21 6.85 -4.91 -2.19
C LYS A 21 7.57 -5.91 -3.06
N ASP A 22 6.85 -6.49 -4.01
CA ASP A 22 7.44 -7.33 -5.04
C ASP A 22 6.75 -7.17 -6.40
N THR A 23 7.39 -7.64 -7.46
CA THR A 23 6.87 -7.58 -8.83
C THR A 23 6.31 -8.94 -9.24
N ILE A 24 5.11 -8.97 -9.83
CA ILE A 24 4.61 -10.20 -10.46
C ILE A 24 5.12 -10.22 -11.90
N ASP A 25 5.94 -11.22 -12.20
CA ASP A 25 6.46 -11.54 -13.53
C ASP A 25 6.04 -12.94 -13.99
N ASN A 26 6.60 -13.38 -15.10
CA ASN A 26 6.29 -14.68 -15.71
C ASN A 26 6.83 -15.88 -14.93
N LEU A 27 7.68 -15.68 -13.91
CA LEU A 27 8.27 -16.74 -13.09
C LEU A 27 7.73 -16.75 -11.65
N SER A 28 6.99 -15.71 -11.27
CA SER A 28 6.41 -15.56 -9.92
C SER A 28 5.41 -16.66 -9.55
N SER A 29 4.77 -17.33 -10.52
CA SER A 29 3.82 -18.45 -10.27
C SER A 29 2.79 -18.17 -9.15
N TYR A 30 2.17 -16.98 -9.19
CA TYR A 30 1.17 -16.59 -8.20
C TYR A 30 -0.04 -17.53 -8.27
N LYS A 31 -0.45 -18.13 -7.14
CA LYS A 31 -1.55 -19.09 -7.07
C LYS A 31 -2.24 -19.10 -5.71
N ILE A 32 -3.48 -19.59 -5.69
CA ILE A 32 -4.21 -19.94 -4.46
C ILE A 32 -3.70 -21.30 -3.97
N SER A 33 -3.22 -21.36 -2.73
CA SER A 33 -2.72 -22.61 -2.10
C SER A 33 -3.61 -23.09 -0.95
N GLY A 34 -4.59 -22.29 -0.52
CA GLY A 34 -5.58 -22.64 0.48
C GLY A 34 -6.67 -21.57 0.60
N GLU A 35 -7.66 -21.80 1.44
CA GLU A 35 -8.70 -20.80 1.73
C GLU A 35 -8.07 -19.60 2.45
N GLY A 36 -8.15 -18.41 1.84
CA GLY A 36 -7.51 -17.21 2.37
C GLY A 36 -5.97 -17.27 2.35
N PHE A 37 -5.36 -18.18 1.58
CA PHE A 37 -3.91 -18.33 1.54
C PHE A 37 -3.38 -18.45 0.10
N HIS A 38 -2.55 -17.49 -0.29
CA HIS A 38 -1.93 -17.45 -1.61
C HIS A 38 -0.42 -17.67 -1.51
N THR A 39 0.20 -18.12 -2.59
CA THR A 39 1.66 -18.30 -2.67
C THR A 39 2.21 -17.76 -3.97
N MET A 40 3.45 -17.28 -3.95
CA MET A 40 4.21 -16.92 -5.14
C MET A 40 5.71 -17.09 -4.88
N TYR A 41 6.51 -17.15 -5.93
CA TYR A 41 7.97 -17.00 -5.86
C TYR A 41 8.37 -15.53 -5.95
N LEU A 42 9.43 -15.16 -5.25
CA LEU A 42 9.95 -13.79 -5.29
C LEU A 42 10.47 -13.43 -6.68
N SER A 43 10.29 -12.18 -7.09
CA SER A 43 10.81 -11.70 -8.37
C SER A 43 12.33 -11.51 -8.38
N SER A 44 12.94 -11.42 -7.20
CA SER A 44 14.40 -11.29 -7.03
C SER A 44 15.11 -12.64 -6.94
N ASP A 45 14.39 -13.67 -6.51
CA ASP A 45 14.87 -15.04 -6.38
C ASP A 45 13.69 -16.02 -6.51
N HIS A 46 13.57 -16.62 -7.71
CA HIS A 46 12.50 -17.56 -8.01
C HIS A 46 12.65 -18.94 -7.35
N THR A 47 13.69 -19.15 -6.53
CA THR A 47 13.81 -20.34 -5.68
C THR A 47 13.13 -20.16 -4.34
N THR A 48 12.90 -18.91 -3.93
CA THR A 48 12.27 -18.57 -2.66
C THR A 48 10.77 -18.34 -2.84
N MET A 49 9.96 -19.15 -2.17
CA MET A 49 8.50 -19.03 -2.13
C MET A 49 8.05 -18.23 -0.91
N ILE A 50 7.06 -17.37 -1.10
CA ILE A 50 6.36 -16.65 -0.04
C ILE A 50 4.89 -17.03 0.01
N GLY A 51 4.32 -16.91 1.20
CA GLY A 51 2.89 -17.08 1.46
C GLY A 51 2.25 -15.76 1.89
N LEU A 52 1.04 -15.50 1.41
CA LEU A 52 0.20 -14.36 1.80
C LEU A 52 -1.06 -14.92 2.45
N SER A 53 -1.23 -14.64 3.73
CA SER A 53 -2.42 -15.00 4.50
C SER A 53 -3.38 -13.82 4.59
N PHE A 54 -4.67 -14.07 4.37
CA PHE A 54 -5.72 -13.07 4.40
C PHE A 54 -6.67 -13.34 5.55
N ASP A 55 -6.95 -12.32 6.36
CA ASP A 55 -7.95 -12.40 7.44
C ASP A 55 -9.39 -12.52 6.87
N ASN A 56 -9.61 -12.02 5.65
CA ASN A 56 -10.88 -12.09 4.96
C ASN A 56 -10.74 -12.86 3.64
N ILE A 57 -11.47 -13.98 3.55
CA ILE A 57 -11.51 -14.86 2.39
C ILE A 57 -12.03 -14.14 1.14
N GLU A 58 -12.98 -13.21 1.29
CA GLU A 58 -13.54 -12.49 0.14
C GLU A 58 -12.51 -11.54 -0.48
N SER A 59 -11.71 -10.86 0.35
CA SER A 59 -10.58 -10.04 -0.11
C SER A 59 -9.51 -10.87 -0.81
N SER A 60 -9.29 -12.12 -0.36
CA SER A 60 -8.41 -13.08 -1.03
C SER A 60 -8.90 -13.37 -2.45
N LYS A 61 -10.20 -13.68 -2.62
CA LYS A 61 -10.79 -13.97 -3.94
C LYS A 61 -10.73 -12.75 -4.86
N GLU A 62 -11.06 -11.57 -4.34
CA GLU A 62 -11.02 -10.32 -5.09
C GLU A 62 -9.61 -10.06 -5.63
N LEU A 63 -8.58 -10.17 -4.78
CA LEU A 63 -7.20 -9.99 -5.20
C LEU A 63 -6.79 -11.01 -6.28
N TRP A 64 -7.18 -12.28 -6.12
CA TRP A 64 -6.92 -13.31 -7.12
C TRP A 64 -7.51 -12.94 -8.49
N MET A 65 -8.79 -12.53 -8.53
CA MET A 65 -9.46 -12.10 -9.76
C MET A 65 -8.75 -10.91 -10.42
N TYR A 66 -8.28 -9.95 -9.62
CA TYR A 66 -7.51 -8.82 -10.14
C TYR A 66 -6.17 -9.26 -10.74
N ILE A 67 -5.43 -10.14 -10.06
CA ILE A 67 -4.16 -10.66 -10.53
C ILE A 67 -4.36 -11.41 -11.84
N GLU A 68 -5.31 -12.36 -11.89
CA GLU A 68 -5.62 -13.15 -13.08
C GLU A 68 -5.97 -12.25 -14.28
N LYS A 69 -6.83 -11.26 -14.05
CA LYS A 69 -7.20 -10.27 -15.08
C LYS A 69 -5.98 -9.50 -15.58
N LEU A 70 -5.10 -9.05 -14.70
CA LEU A 70 -3.90 -8.31 -15.10
C LEU A 70 -2.88 -9.20 -15.81
N THR A 71 -2.64 -10.42 -15.34
CA THR A 71 -1.67 -11.35 -15.91
C THR A 71 -2.13 -11.94 -17.25
N SER A 72 -3.43 -11.93 -17.55
CA SER A 72 -3.98 -12.32 -18.87
C SER A 72 -3.38 -11.50 -20.03
N CYS A 73 -2.92 -10.27 -19.76
CA CYS A 73 -2.24 -9.42 -20.71
C CYS A 73 -0.72 -9.63 -20.59
N PRO A 74 -0.04 -10.23 -21.59
CA PRO A 74 1.37 -10.60 -21.48
C PRO A 74 2.32 -9.41 -21.30
N GLU A 75 1.93 -8.23 -21.79
CA GLU A 75 2.68 -6.99 -21.60
C GLU A 75 2.80 -6.57 -20.12
N ASN A 76 1.88 -7.02 -19.26
CA ASN A 76 1.88 -6.70 -17.84
C ASN A 76 2.90 -7.52 -17.04
N ILE A 77 3.26 -8.72 -17.53
CA ILE A 77 4.21 -9.65 -16.88
C ILE A 77 5.58 -9.66 -17.57
N CYS A 78 5.93 -8.54 -18.23
CA CYS A 78 7.21 -8.35 -18.93
C CYS A 78 7.50 -9.37 -20.05
N LEU A 79 6.49 -10.09 -20.54
CA LEU A 79 6.64 -10.92 -21.73
C LEU A 79 6.57 -10.04 -22.96
N SER A 80 7.73 -9.79 -23.60
CA SER A 80 7.74 -9.22 -24.94
C SER A 80 7.28 -10.29 -25.93
N MET A 81 6.08 -10.14 -26.46
CA MET A 81 5.64 -10.99 -27.57
C MET A 81 6.61 -10.78 -28.76
N PRO A 82 7.02 -11.86 -29.47
CA PRO A 82 7.73 -11.73 -30.72
C PRO A 82 6.95 -10.77 -31.60
N LYS A 83 7.61 -9.74 -32.13
CA LYS A 83 6.97 -8.77 -33.04
C LYS A 83 6.40 -9.56 -34.21
N SER A 84 5.08 -9.84 -34.19
CA SER A 84 4.38 -10.25 -35.39
C SER A 84 4.71 -9.20 -36.44
N LYS A 85 5.28 -9.63 -37.57
CA LYS A 85 5.53 -8.79 -38.74
C LYS A 85 4.18 -8.38 -39.33
N HIS A 86 3.37 -7.62 -38.61
CA HIS A 86 2.33 -6.83 -39.23
C HIS A 86 3.05 -5.76 -40.03
N LYS A 87 2.96 -5.91 -41.35
CA LYS A 87 3.34 -4.90 -42.33
C LYS A 87 2.82 -3.55 -41.84
N SER A 88 3.69 -2.56 -41.91
CA SER A 88 3.43 -1.16 -41.63
C SER A 88 2.07 -0.69 -42.17
N ALA A 89 1.11 -0.47 -41.29
CA ALA A 89 0.06 0.52 -41.46
C ALA A 89 0.52 1.84 -40.80
N SER A 90 1.72 2.29 -41.14
CA SER A 90 2.04 3.71 -41.04
C SER A 90 1.30 4.39 -42.19
N ASN A 91 0.27 5.19 -41.89
CA ASN A 91 -0.23 6.35 -42.67
C ASN A 91 -1.77 6.55 -42.77
N LEU A 92 -2.63 6.03 -41.88
CA LEU A 92 -4.08 6.37 -41.96
C LEU A 92 -4.84 6.69 -40.67
N VAL A 93 -4.19 6.90 -39.51
CA VAL A 93 -4.83 7.58 -38.36
C VAL A 93 -3.88 8.62 -37.77
N ASN A 94 -3.46 9.55 -38.62
CA ASN A 94 -3.07 10.89 -38.21
C ASN A 94 -4.28 11.80 -38.42
N GLN A 95 -5.25 11.74 -37.51
CA GLN A 95 -6.16 12.87 -37.27
C GLN A 95 -6.89 12.63 -35.94
N HIS A 96 -6.70 13.58 -35.03
CA HIS A 96 -7.46 13.75 -33.80
C HIS A 96 -7.18 12.82 -32.60
N ASN A 97 -5.92 12.71 -32.17
CA ASN A 97 -5.66 12.67 -30.73
C ASN A 97 -4.48 13.58 -30.44
N GLN A 98 -4.78 14.88 -30.35
CA GLN A 98 -3.87 15.82 -29.71
C GLN A 98 -3.58 15.23 -28.33
N LYS A 99 -2.36 14.73 -28.14
CA LYS A 99 -1.82 14.43 -26.83
C LYS A 99 -1.96 15.72 -26.04
N ILE A 100 -3.02 15.83 -25.25
CA ILE A 100 -3.08 16.79 -24.17
C ILE A 100 -1.88 16.41 -23.32
N LYS A 101 -0.78 17.16 -23.49
CA LYS A 101 0.37 17.06 -22.63
C LYS A 101 -0.16 17.48 -21.27
N PHE A 102 -0.56 16.51 -20.46
CA PHE A 102 -0.92 16.75 -19.09
C PHE A 102 0.34 17.33 -18.45
N LYS A 103 0.37 18.67 -18.32
CA LYS A 103 1.43 19.34 -17.57
C LYS A 103 1.19 18.91 -16.14
N LEU A 104 2.13 18.16 -15.57
CA LEU A 104 2.11 17.90 -14.15
C LEU A 104 2.03 19.27 -13.45
N PRO A 105 1.18 19.41 -12.42
CA PRO A 105 1.16 20.63 -11.63
C PRO A 105 2.59 20.93 -11.17
N ASP A 106 2.98 22.20 -11.28
CA ASP A 106 4.26 22.66 -10.77
C ASP A 106 4.34 22.36 -9.26
N LYS A 107 5.53 22.06 -8.74
CA LYS A 107 5.72 21.74 -7.32
C LYS A 107 5.24 22.88 -6.41
N SER A 108 5.22 24.10 -6.93
CA SER A 108 4.65 25.30 -6.30
C SER A 108 3.13 25.25 -6.10
N LEU A 109 2.39 24.48 -6.90
CA LEU A 109 0.92 24.36 -6.85
C LEU A 109 0.42 23.33 -5.82
N ILE A 110 1.29 22.46 -5.30
CA ILE A 110 0.93 21.48 -4.26
C ILE A 110 1.37 21.92 -2.85
N SER A 111 2.05 23.06 -2.72
CA SER A 111 2.81 23.40 -1.49
C SER A 111 2.22 24.52 -0.64
N THR A 112 0.98 24.98 -0.85
CA THR A 112 0.40 26.03 0.02
C THR A 112 -1.09 25.83 0.33
N PRO A 113 -1.52 25.85 1.61
CA PRO A 113 -0.73 25.56 2.81
C PRO A 113 -0.68 24.04 2.96
N CYS A 114 0.51 23.47 2.82
CA CYS A 114 0.71 22.09 3.18
C CYS A 114 0.65 22.03 4.72
N CYS A 115 -0.46 21.53 5.28
CA CYS A 115 -0.68 21.37 6.73
C CYS A 115 0.27 20.33 7.37
N PHE A 116 1.50 20.21 6.88
CA PHE A 116 2.57 19.47 7.53
C PHE A 116 3.10 20.34 8.66
N GLN A 117 2.64 20.04 9.86
CA GLN A 117 3.27 20.55 11.08
C GLN A 117 4.47 19.68 11.38
N HIS A 118 5.68 20.27 11.35
CA HIS A 118 6.87 19.58 11.81
C HIS A 118 6.82 19.47 13.33
N ILE A 119 6.57 18.27 13.83
CA ILE A 119 6.50 17.98 15.26
C ILE A 119 7.89 17.53 15.69
N THR A 120 8.61 18.39 16.40
CA THR A 120 9.96 18.10 16.91
C THR A 120 9.96 17.38 18.25
N ASN A 121 8.82 17.40 18.95
CA ASN A 121 8.61 16.70 20.22
C ASN A 121 7.14 16.30 20.36
N VAL A 122 6.90 15.15 20.97
CA VAL A 122 5.57 14.59 21.20
C VAL A 122 5.45 14.22 22.67
N ASP A 123 4.42 14.72 23.36
CA ASP A 123 4.17 14.40 24.77
C ASP A 123 2.86 13.62 24.94
N ILE A 124 2.66 13.00 26.10
CA ILE A 124 1.45 12.24 26.46
C ILE A 124 0.19 13.12 26.42
N ALA A 125 0.33 14.43 26.67
CA ALA A 125 -0.75 15.40 26.56
C ALA A 125 -1.27 15.58 25.12
N ASP A 126 -0.46 15.25 24.09
CA ASP A 126 -0.86 15.34 22.68
C ASP A 126 -1.70 14.14 22.21
N ARG A 127 -2.07 13.25 23.12
CA ARG A 127 -2.81 12.03 22.81
C ARG A 127 -4.14 12.28 22.11
N GLU A 128 -4.90 13.29 22.52
CA GLU A 128 -6.18 13.63 21.87
C GLU A 128 -5.98 14.23 20.47
N ARG A 129 -4.79 14.78 20.22
CA ARG A 129 -4.46 15.49 18.98
C ARG A 129 -3.94 14.56 17.87
N TYR A 130 -3.21 13.49 18.22
CA TYR A 130 -2.61 12.57 17.25
C TYR A 130 -3.20 11.16 17.34
N TYR A 131 -3.95 10.77 16.31
CA TYR A 131 -4.58 9.45 16.20
C TYR A 131 -3.59 8.27 16.35
N SER A 132 -2.35 8.43 15.90
CA SER A 132 -1.29 7.43 16.06
C SER A 132 -0.97 7.15 17.53
N LEU A 133 -0.94 8.17 18.39
CA LEU A 133 -0.75 8.00 19.83
C LEU A 133 -1.95 7.31 20.49
N GLN A 134 -3.16 7.58 20.01
CA GLN A 134 -4.38 6.94 20.52
C GLN A 134 -4.38 5.43 20.28
N THR A 135 -3.87 5.02 19.11
CA THR A 135 -3.90 3.62 18.67
C THR A 135 -2.72 2.80 19.24
N MET A 136 -1.57 3.45 19.47
CA MET A 136 -0.31 2.77 19.83
C MET A 136 -0.01 2.79 21.33
N LEU A 137 -0.71 3.61 22.13
CA LEU A 137 -0.57 3.61 23.58
C LEU A 137 -1.65 2.73 24.21
N PRO A 138 -1.29 1.82 25.13
CA PRO A 138 -2.28 1.00 25.82
C PRO A 138 -3.16 1.87 26.71
N GLY A 139 -4.46 1.93 26.39
CA GLY A 139 -5.52 2.28 27.33
C GLY A 139 -6.34 3.52 27.00
N HIS A 140 -7.38 3.39 26.17
CA HIS A 140 -8.72 3.95 26.47
C HIS A 140 -9.76 3.27 25.57
N HIS A 141 -10.15 2.03 25.92
CA HIS A 141 -11.51 1.59 25.63
C HIS A 141 -12.40 2.38 26.60
N GLU A 142 -13.26 3.27 26.10
CA GLU A 142 -14.29 3.88 26.95
C GLU A 142 -15.25 2.79 27.42
N GLY A 143 -15.36 2.66 28.74
CA GLY A 143 -16.26 1.75 29.41
C GLY A 143 -15.59 1.04 30.57
N ASP A 144 -15.23 1.77 31.62
CA ASP A 144 -15.55 1.39 33.01
C ASP A 144 -15.04 2.47 33.97
N HIS A 145 -16.01 3.14 34.61
CA HIS A 145 -15.82 3.99 35.76
C HIS A 145 -15.27 3.14 36.92
N VAL A 146 -13.98 3.30 37.26
CA VAL A 146 -13.50 2.94 38.60
C VAL A 146 -12.76 4.14 39.16
N SER A 147 -13.47 4.88 39.99
CA SER A 147 -12.93 5.86 40.91
C SER A 147 -11.99 5.16 41.89
N ILE A 148 -10.68 5.39 41.76
CA ILE A 148 -9.70 5.06 42.80
C ILE A 148 -9.23 6.38 43.41
N SER A 149 -9.78 6.68 44.57
CA SER A 149 -9.34 7.74 45.48
C SER A 149 -7.97 7.38 46.06
N ASN A 150 -6.96 8.19 45.77
CA ASN A 150 -5.70 8.12 46.50
C ASN A 150 -5.67 9.21 47.57
N HIS A 151 -5.89 8.79 48.82
CA HIS A 151 -5.50 9.54 50.01
C HIS A 151 -3.98 9.70 50.01
N SER A 152 -3.50 10.94 50.14
CA SER A 152 -2.15 11.21 50.62
C SER A 152 -2.24 12.21 51.76
N THR A 153 -2.10 11.70 52.98
CA THR A 153 -1.99 12.46 54.22
C THR A 153 -0.65 13.20 54.24
N ASN A 154 -0.70 14.53 54.26
CA ASN A 154 0.42 15.40 54.59
C ASN A 154 0.79 15.22 56.06
N ASN A 155 2.01 14.76 56.35
CA ASN A 155 2.63 14.92 57.66
C ASN A 155 3.54 16.15 57.64
N SER A 156 3.12 17.21 58.33
CA SER A 156 3.99 18.32 58.74
C SER A 156 3.80 18.58 60.24
N HIS A 157 4.80 18.21 61.05
CA HIS A 157 4.99 18.87 62.33
C HIS A 157 6.47 18.92 62.74
N LEU A 158 6.88 20.17 63.01
CA LEU A 158 8.07 20.70 63.68
C LEU A 158 9.40 20.66 62.90
#